data_AF-A0A523RT58-F1
#
_entry.id   AF-A0A523RT58-F1
#
_cell.length_a   1.000
_cell.length_b   1.000
_cell.length_c   1.000
_cell.angle_alpha   90.00
_cell.angle_beta   90.00
_cell.angle_gamma   90.00
#
_symmetry.space_group_name_H-M   'P 1'
#
loop_
_entity.id
_entity.type
_entity.pdbx_description
1 polymer ?
#
loop_
_entity_poly.entity_id
_entity_poly.type
_entity_poly.pdbx_seq_one_letter_code
_entity_poly.pdbx_strand_id
1 'polypeptide(L)'
;EDYFGGAWGFGGNTYSTPFLGYPFKREEAGEVPKHCLYRWHVMDPIRFEKNLRVTIQALGWQPDKKFQPLSDDIASVGYWYQSEPHGEFSKLPTIEERWPR
;
A
#
# COMPACT_ATOMS: atom_id res chain seq x y z
N GLU A 1 1.88 3.73 -8.59
CA GLU A 1 1.85 5.17 -8.25
C GLU A 1 0.49 5.81 -8.49
N ASP A 2 -0.20 5.48 -9.58
CA ASP A 2 -1.47 6.09 -10.01
C ASP A 2 -2.56 6.09 -8.94
N TYR A 3 -2.74 4.96 -8.22
CA TYR A 3 -3.71 4.87 -7.13
C TYR A 3 -3.42 5.87 -5.99
N PHE A 4 -2.16 6.27 -5.84
CA PHE A 4 -1.71 7.28 -4.90
C PHE A 4 -1.43 8.60 -5.62
N GLY A 5 -2.15 8.94 -6.70
CA GLY A 5 -2.06 10.24 -7.38
C GLY A 5 -0.68 10.64 -7.91
N GLY A 6 0.22 9.67 -8.09
CA GLY A 6 1.49 9.87 -8.76
C GLY A 6 1.40 9.54 -10.24
N ALA A 7 2.47 9.83 -10.96
CA ALA A 7 2.73 9.35 -12.32
C ALA A 7 4.24 9.20 -12.51
N TRP A 8 4.66 8.34 -13.45
CA TRP A 8 6.07 8.17 -13.84
C TRP A 8 7.00 7.94 -12.63
N GLY A 9 6.63 7.02 -11.74
CA GLY A 9 7.39 6.76 -10.50
C GLY A 9 7.49 7.98 -9.57
N PHE A 10 6.42 8.77 -9.48
CA PHE A 10 6.34 10.02 -8.71
C PHE A 10 7.34 11.11 -9.14
N GLY A 11 7.94 10.97 -10.34
CA GLY A 11 9.05 11.82 -10.79
C GLY A 11 10.26 11.76 -9.86
N GLY A 12 10.38 10.69 -9.05
CA GLY A 12 11.46 10.51 -8.07
C GLY A 12 11.31 11.31 -6.77
N ASN A 13 10.26 12.10 -6.59
CA ASN A 13 10.07 13.00 -5.44
C ASN A 13 9.04 12.47 -4.44
N THR A 14 9.18 12.88 -3.18
CA THR A 14 8.15 12.69 -2.16
C THR A 14 7.13 13.83 -2.21
N TYR A 15 5.92 13.58 -1.71
CA TYR A 15 4.90 14.62 -1.56
C TYR A 15 3.89 14.25 -0.48
N SER A 16 3.17 15.24 0.03
CA SER A 16 2.12 15.06 1.02
C SER A 16 0.97 16.03 0.77
N THR A 17 -0.25 15.50 0.77
CA THR A 17 -1.51 16.26 0.69
C THR A 17 -2.49 15.78 1.77
N PRO A 18 -3.63 16.46 1.99
CA PRO A 18 -4.57 16.02 3.02
C PRO A 18 -5.10 14.58 2.85
N PHE A 19 -5.26 14.11 1.62
CA PHE A 19 -5.94 12.82 1.37
C PHE A 19 -5.08 11.76 0.69
N LEU A 20 -3.95 12.09 0.08
CA LEU A 20 -3.02 11.09 -0.44
C LEU A 20 -1.58 11.61 -0.44
N GLY A 21 -0.62 10.71 -0.42
CA GLY A 21 0.79 11.09 -0.37
C GLY A 21 1.76 9.95 -0.59
N TYR A 22 3.00 10.36 -0.82
CA TYR A 22 4.19 9.55 -0.83
C TYR A 22 5.23 10.23 0.08
N PRO A 23 5.01 10.24 1.42
CA PRO A 23 5.75 11.09 2.34
C PRO A 23 7.18 10.63 2.61
N PHE A 24 7.51 9.36 2.35
CA PHE A 24 8.83 8.82 2.67
C PHE A 24 9.38 7.98 1.52
N LYS A 25 10.61 8.30 1.15
CA LYS A 25 11.47 7.57 0.23
C LYS A 25 12.85 7.47 0.86
N ARG A 26 13.44 6.28 0.88
CA ARG A 26 14.86 6.07 1.18
C ARG A 26 15.44 5.17 0.12
N GLU A 27 16.51 5.64 -0.51
CA GLU A 27 17.21 4.96 -1.59
C GLU A 27 18.70 5.29 -1.43
N GLU A 28 19.36 4.54 -0.53
CA GLU A 28 20.78 4.69 -0.23
C GLU A 28 21.55 3.52 -0.84
N ALA A 29 22.76 3.80 -1.35
CA ALA A 29 23.59 2.77 -1.98
C ALA A 29 23.92 1.65 -0.98
N GLY A 30 23.61 0.41 -1.37
CA GLY A 30 23.80 -0.77 -0.51
C GLY A 30 22.61 -1.09 0.39
N GLU A 31 21.53 -0.30 0.37
CA GLU A 31 20.30 -0.60 1.10
C GLU A 31 19.15 -1.00 0.17
N VAL A 32 18.19 -1.76 0.70
CA VAL A 32 16.91 -2.02 0.02
C VAL A 32 16.09 -0.71 0.03
N PRO A 33 15.58 -0.23 -1.11
CA PRO A 33 14.75 0.96 -1.17
C PRO A 33 13.50 0.83 -0.30
N LYS A 34 13.12 1.92 0.37
CA LYS A 34 11.93 1.97 1.24
C LYS A 34 11.00 3.09 0.80
N HIS A 35 9.72 2.76 0.81
CA HIS A 35 8.64 3.63 0.32
C HIS A 35 7.49 3.63 1.34
N CYS A 36 6.92 4.79 1.62
CA CYS A 36 5.68 4.91 2.39
C CYS A 36 4.66 5.71 1.59
N LEU A 37 3.45 5.16 1.42
CA LEU A 37 2.36 5.80 0.69
C LEU A 37 1.09 5.78 1.53
N TYR A 38 0.21 6.75 1.33
CA TYR A 38 -1.11 6.75 1.95
C TYR A 38 -2.19 7.27 1.00
N ARG A 39 -3.43 6.82 1.22
CA ARG A 39 -4.65 7.36 0.62
C ARG A 39 -5.82 7.25 1.60
N TRP A 40 -6.55 8.34 1.74
CA TRP A 40 -7.74 8.50 2.56
C TRP A 40 -8.94 8.73 1.65
N HIS A 41 -9.89 7.81 1.69
CA HIS A 41 -11.14 7.90 0.94
C HIS A 41 -12.21 8.69 1.71
N VAL A 42 -11.91 9.95 2.06
CA VAL A 42 -12.83 10.82 2.82
C VAL A 42 -13.93 11.37 1.91
N MET A 43 -13.54 12.01 0.81
CA MET A 43 -14.47 12.61 -0.15
C MET A 43 -15.00 11.59 -1.16
N ASP A 44 -14.30 10.47 -1.33
CA ASP A 44 -14.56 9.40 -2.29
C ASP A 44 -14.62 8.01 -1.61
N PRO A 45 -15.53 7.79 -0.63
CA PRO A 45 -15.59 6.52 0.09
C PRO A 45 -15.93 5.34 -0.82
N ILE A 46 -15.22 4.22 -0.64
CA ILE A 46 -15.57 2.94 -1.27
C ILE A 46 -16.71 2.30 -0.47
N ARG A 47 -17.91 2.27 -1.06
CA ARG A 47 -19.11 1.72 -0.42
C ARG A 47 -19.27 0.24 -0.73
N PHE A 48 -19.82 -0.51 0.22
CA PHE A 48 -20.16 -1.92 0.07
C PHE A 48 -21.42 -2.24 0.88
N GLU A 49 -22.18 -3.24 0.43
CA GLU A 49 -23.41 -3.69 1.12
C GLU A 49 -23.19 -4.97 1.93
N LYS A 50 -22.36 -5.89 1.42
CA LYS A 50 -22.17 -7.22 2.01
C LYS A 50 -20.72 -7.50 2.39
N ASN A 51 -19.82 -7.48 1.42
CA ASN A 51 -18.41 -7.81 1.61
C ASN A 51 -17.53 -6.79 0.91
N LEU A 52 -16.39 -6.48 1.52
CA LEU A 52 -15.34 -5.65 0.92
C LEU A 52 -14.03 -6.45 0.92
N ARG A 53 -13.41 -6.57 -0.26
CA ARG A 53 -12.06 -7.12 -0.42
C ARG A 53 -11.24 -6.12 -1.22
N VAL A 54 -10.19 -5.59 -0.60
CA VAL A 54 -9.25 -4.66 -1.25
C VAL A 54 -7.93 -5.39 -1.44
N THR A 55 -7.39 -5.33 -2.65
CA THR A 55 -6.12 -5.96 -3.02
C THR A 55 -5.28 -4.99 -3.82
N ILE A 56 -3.98 -4.93 -3.53
CA ILE A 56 -2.99 -4.21 -4.33
C ILE A 56 -2.02 -5.24 -4.90
N GLN A 57 -1.69 -5.11 -6.17
CA GLN A 57 -0.74 -5.99 -6.85
C GLN A 57 0.70 -5.51 -6.59
N ALA A 58 1.59 -6.44 -6.25
CA ALA A 58 3.03 -6.22 -6.19
C ALA A 58 3.66 -6.88 -7.42
N LEU A 59 3.69 -6.16 -8.54
CA LEU A 59 4.18 -6.63 -9.82
C LEU A 59 5.28 -5.72 -10.35
N GLY A 60 6.29 -6.31 -10.99
CA GLY A 60 7.40 -5.61 -11.60
C GLY A 60 7.60 -6.03 -13.05
N TRP A 61 8.09 -5.10 -13.87
CA TRP A 61 8.45 -5.37 -15.26
C TRP A 61 9.76 -6.14 -15.33
N GLN A 62 9.75 -7.31 -15.95
CA GLN A 62 10.92 -8.19 -16.06
C GLN A 62 11.56 -8.15 -17.46
N PRO A 63 12.83 -8.58 -17.60
CA PRO A 63 13.53 -8.60 -18.90
C PRO A 63 12.84 -9.44 -19.99
N ASP A 64 12.02 -10.42 -19.60
CA ASP A 64 11.20 -11.24 -20.51
C ASP A 64 9.94 -10.50 -21.04
N LYS A 65 9.83 -9.20 -20.75
CA LYS A 65 8.75 -8.30 -21.17
C LYS A 65 7.39 -8.70 -20.60
N LYS A 66 7.37 -9.20 -19.37
CA LYS A 66 6.14 -9.53 -18.63
C LYS A 66 6.17 -8.89 -17.26
N PHE A 67 4.98 -8.60 -16.75
CA PHE A 67 4.80 -8.32 -15.34
C PHE A 67 4.83 -9.63 -14.56
N GLN A 68 5.69 -9.70 -13.54
CA GLN A 68 5.78 -10.85 -12.65
C GLN A 68 5.68 -10.39 -11.19
N PRO A 69 5.24 -11.27 -10.27
CA PRO A 69 5.24 -10.99 -8.83
C PRO A 69 6.61 -10.54 -8.33
N LEU A 70 6.62 -9.44 -7.57
CA LEU A 70 7.77 -9.00 -6.81
C LEU A 70 7.82 -9.71 -5.45
N SER A 71 9.00 -9.71 -4.84
CA SER A 71 9.25 -10.23 -3.49
C SER A 71 9.39 -9.10 -2.47
N ASP A 72 8.65 -8.01 -2.67
CA ASP A 72 8.68 -6.84 -1.79
C ASP A 72 8.15 -7.21 -0.39
N ASP A 73 8.79 -6.66 0.65
CA ASP A 73 8.28 -6.74 2.02
C ASP A 73 7.23 -5.63 2.22
N ILE A 74 5.94 -6.01 2.18
CA ILE A 74 4.82 -5.06 2.19
C ILE A 74 4.00 -5.23 3.47
N ALA A 75 3.91 -4.14 4.23
CA ALA A 75 2.94 -3.98 5.31
C ALA A 75 1.90 -2.91 4.93
N SER A 76 0.64 -3.11 5.33
CA SER A 76 -0.43 -2.14 5.11
C SER A 76 -1.42 -2.11 6.27
N VAL A 77 -2.15 -1.01 6.40
CA VAL A 77 -3.26 -0.85 7.32
C VAL A 77 -4.47 -0.34 6.54
N GLY A 78 -5.63 -0.93 6.78
CA GLY A 78 -6.90 -0.52 6.20
C GLY A 78 -7.82 0.07 7.28
N TYR A 79 -8.49 1.17 6.95
CA TYR A 79 -9.51 1.79 7.79
C TYR A 79 -10.85 1.75 7.06
N TRP A 80 -11.90 1.30 7.75
CA TRP A 80 -13.25 1.28 7.22
C TRP A 80 -14.28 1.39 8.33
N TYR A 81 -15.51 1.69 7.94
CA TYR A 81 -16.68 1.64 8.79
C TYR A 81 -17.62 0.55 8.29
N GLN A 82 -18.24 -0.18 9.22
CA GLN A 82 -19.25 -1.18 8.94
C GLN A 82 -20.29 -1.18 10.06
N SER A 83 -21.50 -1.63 9.76
CA SER A 83 -22.53 -1.83 10.80
C SER A 83 -22.24 -3.10 11.60
N GLU A 84 -22.72 -3.14 12.84
CA GLU A 84 -22.61 -4.33 13.69
C GLU A 84 -23.80 -5.30 13.50
N PRO A 85 -23.62 -6.61 13.75
CA PRO A 85 -22.36 -7.25 14.15
C PRO A 85 -21.40 -7.42 12.96
N HIS A 86 -20.10 -7.38 13.25
CA HIS A 86 -19.08 -7.69 12.26
C HIS A 86 -18.44 -9.06 12.50
N GLY A 87 -17.81 -9.61 11.47
CA GLY A 87 -16.99 -10.82 11.61
C GLY A 87 -15.77 -10.59 12.52
N GLU A 88 -15.24 -11.67 13.08
CA GLU A 88 -14.01 -11.60 13.87
C GLU A 88 -12.82 -11.13 13.01
N PHE A 89 -11.97 -10.29 13.60
CA PHE A 89 -10.73 -9.88 12.94
C PHE A 89 -9.68 -10.98 13.03
N SER A 90 -8.90 -11.15 11.97
CA SER A 90 -7.71 -11.99 12.01
C SER A 90 -6.74 -11.49 13.08
N LYS A 91 -6.05 -12.42 13.74
CA LYS A 91 -5.02 -12.07 14.74
C LYS A 91 -3.90 -11.28 14.06
N LEU A 92 -3.43 -10.25 14.77
CA LEU A 92 -2.25 -9.52 14.34
C LEU A 92 -1.04 -10.49 14.30
N PRO A 93 -0.19 -10.45 13.26
CA PRO A 93 1.04 -11.23 13.24
C PRO A 93 1.94 -10.92 14.44
N THR A 94 2.81 -11.87 14.77
CA THR A 94 3.79 -11.74 15.86
C THR A 94 4.79 -10.61 15.62
N ILE A 95 5.65 -10.28 16.59
CA ILE A 95 6.67 -9.25 16.37
C ILE A 95 7.73 -9.73 15.38
N GLU A 96 8.05 -11.02 15.41
CA GLU A 96 9.02 -11.67 14.53
C GLU A 96 8.56 -11.66 13.07
N GLU A 97 7.27 -11.93 12.83
CA GLU A 97 6.69 -11.89 11.47
C GLU A 97 6.58 -10.48 10.89
N ARG A 98 6.64 -9.45 11.74
CA ARG A 98 6.56 -8.02 11.35
C ARG A 98 7.91 -7.31 11.42
N TRP A 99 8.99 -8.07 11.66
CA TRP A 99 10.32 -7.50 11.72
C TRP A 99 10.75 -7.03 10.32
N PRO A 100 11.17 -5.76 10.14
CA PRO A 100 11.60 -5.26 8.84
C PRO A 100 12.74 -6.10 8.26
N ARG A 101 12.61 -6.53 7.00
CA ARG A 101 13.65 -7.30 6.29
C ARG A 101 14.69 -6.42 5.60
#